data_AF-A0A1H7PBN1-F1
#
_entry.id   AF-A0A1H7PBN1-F1
#
_cell.length_a   1.000
_cell.length_b   1.000
_cell.length_c   1.000
_cell.angle_alpha   90.00
_cell.angle_beta   90.00
_cell.angle_gamma   90.00
#
_symmetry.space_group_name_H-M   'P 1'
#
loop_
_entity.id
_entity.type
_entity.pdbx_description
1 polymer ?
#
loop_
_entity_poly.entity_id
_entity_poly.type
_entity_poly.pdbx_seq_one_letter_code
_entity_poly.pdbx_strand_id
1 'polypeptide(L)'
;MVENTSTAEITGARVLESLLEALAAWPDLGSRARVSIEQWSSLTADEARAYQDVSISAVRSVAGGGAASDLIRTLGRLRYEPSVPTLIALWEQCPVHPIAVAAAHALFEIGTVEARDALRKGIHDHEHLGRFMALKVMFTDEGTAWDNVSHLFAPECLTASPGQIAAAEALSLLSPRMLRASGPEWHSADLRDLVSRDRRWLDLCVGLRDHEDLGGQARQVLKYADPAVTGPALDAAGAARSTQPRPVRRQWWQAGDLVARYANGDHQGVWRELGTVEHLDGPQRAEAEQVAAMTMERVRRNAHNLTAALIARGWPVTLDQALPGPASDVEEHLRHLEQITGTPAPPALAAYWRIVGTIDLVPRDAWNAPFPPGVPEQLAVADPLEVLDLPTAWFSVDEWQDESADLHPEIAGPLELMIAADYLHKANISGGAPYSVWLPYTGADPLVREEEHFLSFTDYLRRAFAGKGFLRLDRQDEWLAHGLTRDHLAGLTGWLASVEYEHTDF
;
A
#
# COMPACT_ATOMS: atom_id res chain seq x y z
N MET A 1 -33.08 20.58 -36.27
CA MET A 1 -31.66 20.38 -35.87
C MET A 1 -30.84 21.66 -35.95
N VAL A 2 -30.97 22.49 -37.01
CA VAL A 2 -30.18 23.73 -37.16
C VAL A 2 -30.44 24.79 -36.08
N GLU A 3 -31.67 24.92 -35.56
CA GLU A 3 -31.99 25.90 -34.49
C GLU A 3 -31.42 25.55 -33.11
N ASN A 4 -31.19 24.25 -32.82
CA ASN A 4 -30.65 23.82 -31.52
C ASN A 4 -29.15 24.11 -31.38
N THR A 5 -28.40 24.04 -32.48
CA THR A 5 -26.95 24.30 -32.48
C THR A 5 -26.64 25.75 -32.13
N SER A 6 -27.41 26.70 -32.68
CA SER A 6 -27.22 28.14 -32.42
C SER A 6 -27.49 28.51 -30.94
N THR A 7 -28.47 27.86 -30.31
CA THR A 7 -28.80 28.14 -28.90
C THR A 7 -27.72 27.59 -27.94
N ALA A 8 -27.19 26.40 -28.21
CA ALA A 8 -26.11 25.80 -27.42
C ALA A 8 -24.80 26.61 -27.54
N GLU A 9 -24.50 27.10 -28.75
CA GLU A 9 -23.32 27.92 -29.02
C GLU A 9 -23.38 29.27 -28.27
N ILE A 10 -24.50 29.99 -28.35
CA ILE A 10 -24.71 31.26 -27.62
C ILE A 10 -24.64 31.03 -26.11
N THR A 11 -25.25 29.94 -25.61
CA THR A 11 -25.22 29.60 -24.19
C THR A 11 -23.80 29.29 -23.73
N GLY A 12 -23.06 28.47 -24.49
CA GLY A 12 -21.67 28.10 -24.19
C GLY A 12 -20.74 29.31 -24.17
N ALA A 13 -20.87 30.22 -25.15
CA ALA A 13 -20.10 31.46 -25.19
C ALA A 13 -20.32 32.30 -23.93
N ARG A 14 -21.57 32.47 -23.50
CA ARG A 14 -21.91 33.22 -22.28
C ARG A 14 -21.37 32.55 -21.02
N VAL A 15 -21.44 31.22 -20.93
CA VAL A 15 -20.89 30.47 -19.78
C VAL A 15 -19.37 30.61 -19.73
N LEU A 16 -18.68 30.55 -20.88
CA LEU A 16 -17.24 30.75 -20.95
C LEU A 16 -16.84 32.18 -20.56
N GLU A 17 -17.58 33.20 -21.01
CA GLU A 17 -17.37 34.59 -20.61
C GLU A 17 -17.51 34.76 -19.09
N SER A 18 -18.58 34.22 -18.48
CA SER A 18 -18.76 34.24 -17.02
C SER A 18 -17.65 33.50 -16.28
N LEU A 19 -17.13 32.40 -16.84
CA LEU A 19 -15.99 31.69 -16.25
C LEU A 19 -14.74 32.56 -16.29
N LEU A 20 -14.43 33.19 -17.43
CA LEU A 20 -13.27 34.06 -17.56
C LEU A 20 -13.36 35.28 -16.63
N GLU A 21 -14.55 35.85 -16.45
CA GLU A 21 -14.80 36.92 -15.49
C GLU A 21 -14.55 36.45 -14.04
N ALA A 22 -15.04 35.26 -13.67
CA ALA A 22 -14.81 34.68 -12.35
C ALA A 22 -13.32 34.40 -12.09
N LEU A 23 -12.60 33.87 -13.08
CA LEU A 23 -11.15 33.61 -12.98
C LEU A 23 -10.35 34.91 -12.87
N ALA A 24 -10.75 35.97 -13.57
CA ALA A 24 -10.10 37.28 -13.49
C ALA A 24 -10.22 37.93 -12.10
N ALA A 25 -11.21 37.52 -11.30
CA ALA A 25 -11.37 37.97 -9.92
C ALA A 25 -10.38 37.32 -8.93
N TRP A 26 -9.55 36.37 -9.36
CA TRP A 26 -8.56 35.68 -8.54
C TRP A 26 -7.13 36.14 -8.92
N PRO A 27 -6.66 37.29 -8.42
CA PRO A 27 -5.30 37.70 -8.66
C PRO A 27 -4.33 36.76 -7.95
N ASP A 28 -3.29 36.35 -8.67
CA ASP A 28 -2.08 35.72 -8.10
C ASP A 28 -2.31 34.36 -7.41
N LEU A 29 -3.03 33.45 -8.07
CA LEU A 29 -3.15 32.06 -7.60
C LEU A 29 -1.83 31.28 -7.66
N GLY A 30 -0.82 31.83 -8.33
CA GLY A 30 0.36 31.07 -8.75
C GLY A 30 0.05 30.10 -9.89
N SER A 31 1.07 29.36 -10.29
CA SER A 31 0.96 28.26 -11.25
C SER A 31 1.53 27.01 -10.59
N ARG A 32 0.80 25.89 -10.68
CA ARG A 32 1.28 24.60 -10.22
C ARG A 32 1.45 23.69 -11.42
N ALA A 33 2.68 23.62 -11.91
CA ALA A 33 3.03 22.67 -12.95
C ALA A 33 2.86 21.24 -12.39
N ARG A 34 2.21 20.38 -13.17
CA ARG A 34 2.10 18.96 -12.82
C ARG A 34 3.50 18.35 -12.77
N VAL A 35 3.76 17.59 -11.71
CA VAL A 35 4.98 16.78 -11.56
C VAL A 35 4.67 15.33 -11.87
N SER A 36 5.56 14.68 -12.64
CA SER A 36 5.50 13.25 -12.89
C SER A 36 5.82 12.45 -11.62
N ILE A 37 5.49 11.16 -11.59
CA ILE A 37 5.89 10.26 -10.49
C ILE A 37 7.41 10.28 -10.30
N GLU A 38 8.18 10.21 -11.38
CA GLU A 38 9.65 10.22 -11.32
C GLU A 38 10.19 11.53 -10.73
N GLN A 39 9.65 12.67 -11.17
CA GLN A 39 10.02 13.97 -10.62
C GLN A 39 9.64 14.06 -9.13
N TRP A 40 8.44 13.59 -8.78
CA TRP A 40 7.96 13.58 -7.40
C TRP A 40 8.86 12.75 -6.48
N SER A 41 9.25 11.55 -6.91
CA SER A 41 10.18 10.68 -6.18
C SER A 41 11.59 11.27 -6.03
N SER A 42 11.95 12.26 -6.87
CA SER A 42 13.23 12.95 -6.79
C SER A 42 13.21 14.19 -5.87
N LEU A 43 12.03 14.64 -5.43
CA LEU A 43 11.90 15.79 -4.54
C LEU A 43 12.36 15.44 -3.14
N THR A 44 13.03 16.39 -2.49
CA THR A 44 13.21 16.39 -1.04
C THR A 44 11.87 16.59 -0.33
N ALA A 45 11.78 16.22 0.95
CA ALA A 45 10.56 16.42 1.74
C ALA A 45 10.12 17.90 1.79
N ASP A 46 11.07 18.83 1.84
CA ASP A 46 10.79 20.28 1.83
C ASP A 46 10.25 20.75 0.47
N GLU A 47 10.80 20.24 -0.64
CA GLU A 47 10.29 20.56 -1.99
C GLU A 47 8.90 19.98 -2.22
N ALA A 48 8.66 18.74 -1.80
CA ALA A 48 7.35 18.10 -1.87
C ALA A 48 6.31 18.88 -1.04
N ARG A 49 6.68 19.35 0.16
CA ARG A 49 5.83 20.20 0.99
C ARG A 49 5.56 21.55 0.34
N ALA A 50 6.60 22.24 -0.12
CA ALA A 50 6.45 23.53 -0.81
C ALA A 50 5.51 23.40 -2.03
N TYR A 51 5.61 22.29 -2.76
CA TYR A 51 4.72 22.00 -3.87
C TYR A 51 3.24 21.80 -3.44
N GLN A 52 3.00 21.13 -2.31
CA GLN A 52 1.64 20.95 -1.76
C GLN A 52 1.07 22.26 -1.18
N ASP A 53 1.91 23.06 -0.52
CA ASP A 53 1.53 24.32 0.12
C ASP A 53 0.97 25.34 -0.89
N VAL A 54 1.47 25.33 -2.13
CA VAL A 54 0.91 26.15 -3.22
C VAL A 54 -0.56 25.85 -3.44
N SER A 55 -0.95 24.57 -3.50
CA SER A 55 -2.36 24.19 -3.69
C SER A 55 -3.22 24.49 -2.46
N ILE A 56 -2.71 24.25 -1.26
CA ILE A 56 -3.44 24.54 -0.01
C ILE A 56 -3.69 26.05 0.11
N SER A 57 -2.68 26.87 -0.16
CA SER A 57 -2.79 28.33 -0.15
C SER A 57 -3.79 28.82 -1.19
N ALA A 58 -3.70 28.33 -2.44
CA ALA A 58 -4.60 28.70 -3.52
C ALA A 58 -6.07 28.35 -3.23
N VAL A 59 -6.34 27.18 -2.64
CA VAL A 59 -7.72 26.81 -2.25
C VAL A 59 -8.25 27.75 -1.17
N ARG A 60 -7.41 28.20 -0.23
CA ARG A 60 -7.82 29.12 0.84
C ARG A 60 -8.02 30.56 0.36
N SER A 61 -7.31 30.98 -0.68
CA SER A 61 -7.40 32.35 -1.21
C SER A 61 -8.58 32.57 -2.16
N VAL A 62 -9.18 31.50 -2.68
CA VAL A 62 -10.29 31.58 -3.64
C VAL A 62 -11.65 31.64 -2.95
N ALA A 63 -12.27 32.82 -2.98
CA ALA A 63 -13.69 32.97 -2.73
C ALA A 63 -14.50 32.54 -3.98
N GLY A 64 -15.56 31.77 -3.78
CA GLY A 64 -16.49 31.40 -4.87
C GLY A 64 -16.01 30.28 -5.80
N GLY A 65 -14.98 29.51 -5.44
CA GLY A 65 -14.46 28.41 -6.26
C GLY A 65 -15.52 27.40 -6.73
N GLY A 66 -16.53 27.13 -5.89
CA GLY A 66 -17.65 26.25 -6.27
C GLY A 66 -18.43 26.74 -7.51
N ALA A 67 -18.69 28.05 -7.60
CA ALA A 67 -19.42 28.62 -8.74
C ALA A 67 -18.63 28.49 -10.05
N ALA A 68 -17.32 28.71 -10.00
CA ALA A 68 -16.44 28.52 -11.15
C ALA A 68 -16.37 27.04 -11.57
N SER A 69 -16.27 26.09 -10.62
CA SER A 69 -16.37 24.66 -10.92
C SER A 69 -17.69 24.31 -11.61
N ASP A 70 -18.81 24.92 -11.20
CA ASP A 70 -20.12 24.66 -11.82
C ASP A 70 -20.23 25.23 -13.24
N LEU A 71 -19.63 26.39 -13.50
CA LEU A 71 -19.51 26.94 -14.86
C LEU A 71 -18.68 26.00 -15.75
N ILE A 72 -17.54 25.51 -15.26
CA ILE A 72 -16.69 24.55 -15.97
C ILE A 72 -17.46 23.25 -16.30
N ARG A 73 -18.16 22.66 -15.31
CA ARG A 73 -19.00 21.48 -15.54
C ARG A 73 -20.11 21.77 -16.55
N THR A 74 -20.65 22.98 -16.57
CA THR A 74 -21.65 23.39 -17.55
C THR A 74 -21.07 23.44 -18.96
N LEU A 75 -19.85 23.94 -19.15
CA LEU A 75 -19.14 23.89 -20.44
C LEU A 75 -18.93 22.45 -20.93
N GLY A 76 -18.54 21.54 -20.02
CA GLY A 76 -18.44 20.10 -20.28
C GLY A 76 -19.75 19.51 -20.81
N ARG A 77 -20.85 19.72 -20.08
CA ARG A 77 -22.18 19.21 -20.47
C ARG A 77 -22.68 19.78 -21.78
N LEU A 78 -22.38 21.05 -22.07
CA LEU A 78 -22.71 21.70 -23.34
C LEU A 78 -21.79 21.26 -24.49
N ARG A 79 -20.70 20.53 -24.20
CA ARG A 79 -19.65 20.14 -25.14
C ARG A 79 -19.12 21.34 -25.94
N TYR A 80 -18.91 22.47 -25.27
CA TYR A 80 -18.55 23.71 -25.93
C TYR A 80 -17.06 23.75 -26.30
N GLU A 81 -16.72 23.30 -27.52
CA GLU A 81 -15.34 23.16 -28.01
C GLU A 81 -14.46 24.41 -27.87
N PRO A 82 -14.95 25.66 -28.09
CA PRO A 82 -14.10 26.85 -27.94
C PRO A 82 -13.54 27.05 -26.52
N SER A 83 -14.09 26.36 -25.50
CA SER A 83 -13.54 26.39 -24.14
C SER A 83 -12.31 25.49 -23.94
N VAL A 84 -12.02 24.56 -24.85
CA VAL A 84 -10.96 23.54 -24.69
C VAL A 84 -9.60 24.15 -24.33
N PRO A 85 -9.08 25.18 -25.00
CA PRO A 85 -7.78 25.76 -24.63
C PRO A 85 -7.76 26.32 -23.20
N THR A 86 -8.87 26.93 -22.75
CA THR A 86 -8.99 27.46 -21.38
C THR A 86 -9.03 26.32 -20.36
N LEU A 87 -9.78 25.26 -20.66
CA LEU A 87 -9.89 24.10 -19.78
C LEU A 87 -8.57 23.31 -19.70
N ILE A 88 -7.80 23.23 -20.79
CA ILE A 88 -6.44 22.64 -20.77
C ILE A 88 -5.53 23.45 -19.85
N ALA A 89 -5.51 24.78 -19.98
CA ALA A 89 -4.71 25.63 -19.10
C ALA A 89 -5.08 25.45 -17.62
N LEU A 90 -6.37 25.37 -17.31
CA LEU A 90 -6.85 25.08 -15.94
C LEU A 90 -6.43 23.69 -15.47
N TRP A 91 -6.52 22.66 -16.33
CA TRP A 91 -6.12 21.30 -16.01
C TRP A 91 -4.60 21.16 -15.76
N GLU A 92 -3.78 21.87 -16.52
CA GLU A 92 -2.32 21.74 -16.48
C GLU A 92 -1.66 22.61 -15.40
N GLN A 93 -2.27 23.74 -15.04
CA GLN A 93 -1.57 24.77 -14.26
C GLN A 93 -2.35 25.30 -13.05
N CYS A 94 -3.65 25.01 -12.92
CA CYS A 94 -4.45 25.59 -11.85
C CYS A 94 -4.10 24.96 -10.49
N PRO A 95 -3.63 25.74 -9.50
CA PRO A 95 -3.29 25.22 -8.18
C PRO A 95 -4.54 24.93 -7.33
N VAL A 96 -5.72 25.40 -7.74
CA VAL A 96 -6.99 25.20 -7.03
C VAL A 96 -7.57 23.85 -7.42
N HIS A 97 -7.26 22.81 -6.64
CA HIS A 97 -7.57 21.42 -7.00
C HIS A 97 -9.03 21.17 -7.44
N PRO A 98 -10.09 21.70 -6.78
CA PRO A 98 -11.46 21.53 -7.25
C PRO A 98 -11.75 22.09 -8.65
N ILE A 99 -11.01 23.12 -9.08
CA ILE A 99 -11.13 23.71 -10.43
C ILE A 99 -10.44 22.82 -11.46
N ALA A 100 -9.24 22.33 -11.16
CA ALA A 100 -8.54 21.37 -12.02
C ALA A 100 -9.35 20.08 -12.22
N VAL A 101 -9.96 19.55 -11.15
CA VAL A 101 -10.89 18.41 -11.21
C VAL A 101 -12.07 18.69 -12.15
N ALA A 102 -12.73 19.83 -11.98
CA ALA A 102 -13.85 20.20 -12.85
C ALA A 102 -13.41 20.32 -14.32
N ALA A 103 -12.24 20.91 -14.57
CA ALA A 103 -11.68 21.08 -15.90
C ALA A 103 -11.39 19.73 -16.58
N ALA A 104 -10.78 18.79 -15.84
CA ALA A 104 -10.50 17.44 -16.36
C ALA A 104 -11.79 16.72 -16.81
N HIS A 105 -12.83 16.77 -15.97
CA HIS A 105 -14.12 16.17 -16.30
C HIS A 105 -14.80 16.88 -17.49
N ALA A 106 -14.72 18.20 -17.56
CA ALA A 106 -15.26 18.96 -18.69
C ALA A 106 -14.54 18.64 -20.01
N LEU A 107 -13.20 18.54 -19.99
CA LEU A 107 -12.39 18.09 -21.13
C LEU A 107 -12.81 16.69 -21.61
N PHE A 108 -13.01 15.76 -20.66
CA PHE A 108 -13.48 14.41 -20.96
C PHE A 108 -14.87 14.41 -21.61
N GLU A 109 -15.81 15.21 -21.10
CA GLU A 109 -17.17 15.32 -21.64
C GLU A 109 -17.22 15.96 -23.04
N ILE A 110 -16.38 16.97 -23.29
CA ILE A 110 -16.24 17.62 -24.61
C ILE A 110 -15.68 16.62 -25.63
N GLY A 111 -14.62 15.89 -25.27
CA GLY A 111 -14.15 14.73 -26.03
C GLY A 111 -13.52 15.03 -27.40
N THR A 112 -13.08 16.27 -27.66
CA THR A 112 -12.27 16.58 -28.85
C THR A 112 -10.91 15.88 -28.77
N VAL A 113 -10.24 15.70 -29.92
CA VAL A 113 -8.89 15.10 -29.98
C VAL A 113 -7.92 15.85 -29.07
N GLU A 114 -7.93 17.19 -29.14
CA GLU A 114 -7.08 18.05 -28.30
C GLU A 114 -7.35 17.86 -26.80
N ALA A 115 -8.63 17.81 -26.39
CA ALA A 115 -9.00 17.58 -24.99
C ALA A 115 -8.56 16.18 -24.51
N ARG A 116 -8.73 15.15 -25.34
CA ARG A 116 -8.28 13.78 -25.03
C ARG A 116 -6.76 13.68 -24.93
N ASP A 117 -6.03 14.30 -25.86
CA ASP A 117 -4.57 14.34 -25.86
C ASP A 117 -4.04 15.00 -24.58
N ALA A 118 -4.64 16.11 -24.14
CA ALA A 118 -4.27 16.78 -22.90
C ALA A 118 -4.49 15.89 -21.66
N LEU A 119 -5.59 15.12 -21.62
CA LEU A 119 -5.85 14.18 -20.53
C LEU A 119 -4.91 12.97 -20.56
N ARG A 120 -4.60 12.39 -21.74
CA ARG A 120 -3.71 11.21 -21.85
C ARG A 120 -2.29 11.49 -21.35
N LYS A 121 -1.79 12.72 -21.48
CA LYS A 121 -0.49 13.12 -20.91
C LYS A 121 -0.39 12.89 -19.40
N GLY A 122 -1.52 12.85 -18.69
CA GLY A 122 -1.55 12.68 -17.26
C GLY A 122 -1.24 11.27 -16.74
N ILE A 123 -1.01 10.29 -17.63
CA ILE A 123 -0.72 8.90 -17.24
C ILE A 123 0.54 8.75 -16.36
N HIS A 124 1.46 9.71 -16.43
CA HIS A 124 2.69 9.73 -15.63
C HIS A 124 2.66 10.72 -14.47
N ASP A 125 1.53 11.40 -14.22
CA ASP A 125 1.44 12.36 -13.11
C ASP A 125 1.58 11.67 -11.76
N HIS A 126 2.17 12.35 -10.78
CA HIS A 126 2.18 11.84 -9.41
C HIS A 126 0.78 11.90 -8.75
N GLU A 127 -0.12 12.77 -9.21
CA GLU A 127 -1.49 12.85 -8.70
C GLU A 127 -2.37 11.75 -9.32
N HIS A 128 -3.09 11.02 -8.47
CA HIS A 128 -4.05 9.99 -8.88
C HIS A 128 -5.07 10.50 -9.91
N LEU A 129 -5.57 11.72 -9.75
CA LEU A 129 -6.56 12.30 -10.67
C LEU A 129 -6.03 12.37 -12.13
N GLY A 130 -4.76 12.70 -12.32
CA GLY A 130 -4.13 12.76 -13.63
C GLY A 130 -4.17 11.44 -14.36
N ARG A 131 -3.68 10.42 -13.67
CA ARG A 131 -3.61 9.05 -14.18
C ARG A 131 -4.99 8.46 -14.39
N PHE A 132 -5.90 8.65 -13.42
CA PHE A 132 -7.30 8.24 -13.54
C PHE A 132 -7.97 8.82 -14.78
N MET A 133 -7.82 10.13 -15.03
CA MET A 133 -8.42 10.76 -16.20
C MET A 133 -7.77 10.32 -17.52
N ALA A 134 -6.44 10.12 -17.53
CA ALA A 134 -5.74 9.56 -18.68
C ALA A 134 -6.26 8.16 -19.04
N LEU A 135 -6.31 7.26 -18.05
CA LEU A 135 -6.83 5.90 -18.23
C LEU A 135 -8.29 5.92 -18.65
N LYS A 136 -9.14 6.75 -18.03
CA LYS A 136 -10.55 6.88 -18.41
C LYS A 136 -10.69 7.23 -19.90
N VAL A 137 -9.86 8.13 -20.43
CA VAL A 137 -9.80 8.42 -21.87
C VAL A 137 -9.36 7.18 -22.65
N MET A 138 -8.24 6.56 -22.29
CA MET A 138 -7.70 5.40 -23.02
C MET A 138 -8.68 4.22 -23.10
N PHE A 139 -9.44 3.96 -22.04
CA PHE A 139 -10.48 2.91 -21.99
C PHE A 139 -11.73 3.24 -22.80
N THR A 140 -11.99 4.51 -23.11
CA THR A 140 -13.21 4.96 -23.83
C THR A 140 -12.93 5.56 -25.20
N ASP A 141 -11.66 5.59 -25.61
CA ASP A 141 -11.23 6.09 -26.91
C ASP A 141 -11.66 5.16 -28.06
N GLU A 142 -11.48 5.63 -29.29
CA GLU A 142 -11.68 4.76 -30.45
C GLU A 142 -10.71 3.57 -30.44
N GLY A 143 -11.15 2.41 -30.97
CA GLY A 143 -10.39 1.16 -30.91
C GLY A 143 -10.81 0.25 -29.77
N THR A 144 -10.00 -0.77 -29.47
CA THR A 144 -10.23 -1.62 -28.29
C THR A 144 -9.50 -1.04 -27.09
N ALA A 145 -10.09 -1.12 -25.90
CA ALA A 145 -9.43 -0.67 -24.67
C ALA A 145 -8.03 -1.28 -24.50
N TRP A 146 -7.85 -2.55 -24.89
CA TRP A 146 -6.55 -3.22 -24.87
C TRP A 146 -5.52 -2.51 -25.75
N ASP A 147 -5.86 -2.16 -27.00
CA ASP A 147 -4.90 -1.53 -27.92
C ASP A 147 -4.41 -0.19 -27.37
N ASN A 148 -5.27 0.51 -26.62
CA ASN A 148 -4.95 1.81 -26.03
C ASN A 148 -4.08 1.72 -24.77
N VAL A 149 -4.17 0.64 -23.99
CA VAL A 149 -3.52 0.54 -22.66
C VAL A 149 -2.45 -0.56 -22.55
N SER A 150 -2.40 -1.51 -23.48
CA SER A 150 -1.52 -2.70 -23.38
C SER A 150 -0.03 -2.36 -23.26
N HIS A 151 0.40 -1.23 -23.80
CA HIS A 151 1.78 -0.75 -23.68
C HIS A 151 2.20 -0.48 -22.22
N LEU A 152 1.26 -0.20 -21.31
CA LEU A 152 1.53 -0.03 -19.88
C LEU A 152 2.00 -1.33 -19.21
N PHE A 153 1.69 -2.48 -19.81
CA PHE A 153 2.08 -3.81 -19.33
C PHE A 153 3.29 -4.37 -20.07
N ALA A 154 3.95 -3.57 -20.91
CA ALA A 154 5.20 -3.96 -21.55
C ALA A 154 6.29 -4.17 -20.48
N PRO A 155 7.18 -5.17 -20.62
CA PRO A 155 8.21 -5.46 -19.62
C PRO A 155 9.04 -4.22 -19.24
N GLU A 156 9.33 -3.34 -20.20
CA GLU A 156 10.08 -2.11 -19.98
C GLU A 156 9.35 -1.16 -19.02
N CYS A 157 8.03 -1.06 -19.11
CA CYS A 157 7.23 -0.25 -18.18
C CYS A 157 7.18 -0.87 -16.78
N LEU A 158 7.06 -2.19 -16.70
CA LEU A 158 6.95 -2.91 -15.42
C LEU A 158 8.26 -2.95 -14.62
N THR A 159 9.40 -2.66 -15.25
CA THR A 159 10.69 -2.56 -14.53
C THR A 159 10.86 -1.26 -13.73
N ALA A 160 10.02 -0.25 -13.96
CA ALA A 160 10.11 1.03 -13.29
C ALA A 160 8.86 1.30 -12.43
N SER A 161 9.06 1.77 -11.19
CA SER A 161 7.96 2.08 -10.26
C SER A 161 6.84 2.96 -10.87
N PRO A 162 7.14 4.05 -11.63
CA PRO A 162 6.09 4.80 -12.32
C PRO A 162 5.22 3.98 -13.28
N GLY A 163 5.83 3.04 -14.02
CA GLY A 163 5.10 2.18 -14.95
C GLY A 163 4.26 1.12 -14.23
N GLN A 164 4.77 0.57 -13.12
CA GLN A 164 4.01 -0.33 -12.25
C GLN A 164 2.77 0.38 -11.67
N ILE A 165 2.90 1.62 -11.19
CA ILE A 165 1.77 2.41 -10.66
C ILE A 165 0.69 2.61 -11.73
N ALA A 166 1.08 3.00 -12.95
CA ALA A 166 0.15 3.18 -14.05
C ALA A 166 -0.55 1.86 -14.45
N ALA A 167 0.19 0.75 -14.48
CA ALA A 167 -0.34 -0.59 -14.75
C ALA A 167 -1.32 -1.06 -13.65
N ALA A 168 -0.99 -0.82 -12.38
CA ALA A 168 -1.85 -1.14 -11.24
C ALA A 168 -3.18 -0.37 -11.33
N GLU A 169 -3.14 0.94 -11.59
CA GLU A 169 -4.35 1.74 -11.75
C GLU A 169 -5.19 1.33 -12.97
N ALA A 170 -4.54 0.92 -14.07
CA ALA A 170 -5.24 0.39 -15.24
C ALA A 170 -6.01 -0.90 -14.89
N LEU A 171 -5.41 -1.81 -14.11
CA LEU A 171 -6.10 -3.01 -13.61
C LEU A 171 -7.21 -2.66 -12.63
N SER A 172 -7.01 -1.68 -11.74
CA SER A 172 -8.05 -1.24 -10.78
C SER A 172 -9.32 -0.71 -11.45
N LEU A 173 -9.25 -0.20 -12.68
CA LEU A 173 -10.45 0.21 -13.43
C LEU A 173 -11.31 -0.97 -13.92
N LEU A 174 -10.73 -2.17 -14.00
CA LEU A 174 -11.43 -3.39 -14.42
C LEU A 174 -12.15 -4.07 -13.25
N SER A 175 -11.85 -3.69 -12.02
CA SER A 175 -12.52 -4.17 -10.81
C SER A 175 -13.56 -3.16 -10.29
N PRO A 176 -14.46 -3.57 -9.38
CA PRO A 176 -15.42 -2.67 -8.76
C PRO A 176 -14.71 -1.54 -8.00
N ARG A 177 -15.19 -0.31 -8.17
CA ARG A 177 -14.70 0.87 -7.43
C ARG A 177 -15.13 0.87 -5.96
N MET A 178 -16.25 0.20 -5.67
CA MET A 178 -16.88 0.19 -4.35
C MET A 178 -17.80 -1.01 -4.23
N LEU A 179 -17.89 -1.56 -3.02
CA LEU A 179 -18.88 -2.56 -2.65
C LEU A 179 -20.03 -1.88 -1.89
N ARG A 180 -21.26 -2.03 -2.39
CA ARG A 180 -22.47 -1.59 -1.71
C ARG A 180 -23.27 -2.80 -1.25
N ALA A 181 -24.24 -2.58 -0.36
CA ALA A 181 -25.23 -3.60 -0.01
C ALA A 181 -26.00 -4.15 -1.23
N SER A 182 -26.12 -3.35 -2.30
CA SER A 182 -26.73 -3.76 -3.58
C SER A 182 -25.78 -4.53 -4.51
N GLY A 183 -24.53 -4.77 -4.09
CA GLY A 183 -23.49 -5.41 -4.88
C GLY A 183 -22.36 -4.47 -5.33
N PRO A 184 -21.38 -5.01 -6.07
CA PRO A 184 -20.24 -4.25 -6.58
C PRO A 184 -20.66 -3.20 -7.63
N GLU A 185 -20.02 -2.03 -7.57
CA GLU A 185 -20.24 -0.92 -8.50
C GLU A 185 -18.97 -0.65 -9.32
N TRP A 186 -19.09 -0.58 -10.65
CA TRP A 186 -17.98 -0.25 -11.55
C TRP A 186 -18.00 1.22 -11.97
N HIS A 187 -16.88 1.71 -12.48
CA HIS A 187 -16.80 3.03 -13.10
C HIS A 187 -17.70 3.15 -14.35
N SER A 188 -17.85 2.07 -15.11
CA SER A 188 -18.84 1.95 -16.19
C SER A 188 -19.27 0.49 -16.35
N ALA A 189 -20.48 0.28 -16.89
CA ALA A 189 -20.98 -1.07 -17.16
C ALA A 189 -20.12 -1.81 -18.20
N ASP A 190 -19.52 -1.09 -19.15
CA ASP A 190 -18.68 -1.69 -20.20
C ASP A 190 -17.39 -2.32 -19.65
N LEU A 191 -16.83 -1.78 -18.57
CA LEU A 191 -15.61 -2.30 -17.96
C LEU A 191 -15.84 -3.65 -17.26
N ARG A 192 -17.04 -3.86 -16.71
CA ARG A 192 -17.42 -5.08 -15.99
C ARG A 192 -17.22 -6.34 -16.83
N ASP A 193 -17.63 -6.28 -18.10
CA ASP A 193 -17.61 -7.44 -19.00
C ASP A 193 -16.34 -7.49 -19.86
N LEU A 194 -15.37 -6.59 -19.66
CA LEU A 194 -14.24 -6.45 -20.57
C LEU A 194 -13.35 -7.70 -20.58
N VAL A 195 -13.09 -8.29 -19.41
CA VAL A 195 -12.30 -9.53 -19.26
C VAL A 195 -12.98 -10.71 -19.98
N SER A 196 -14.31 -10.79 -19.90
CA SER A 196 -15.08 -11.84 -20.57
C SER A 196 -15.15 -11.65 -22.10
N ARG A 197 -15.09 -10.40 -22.58
CA ARG A 197 -15.22 -10.06 -24.01
C ARG A 197 -13.90 -10.08 -24.77
N ASP A 198 -12.79 -9.75 -24.11
CA ASP A 198 -11.47 -9.69 -24.73
C ASP A 198 -10.46 -10.54 -23.94
N ARG A 199 -10.16 -11.71 -24.51
CA ARG A 199 -9.29 -12.73 -23.91
C ARG A 199 -7.90 -12.21 -23.54
N ARG A 200 -7.42 -11.15 -24.20
CA ARG A 200 -6.10 -10.58 -23.88
C ARG A 200 -6.04 -10.06 -22.43
N TRP A 201 -7.14 -9.50 -21.93
CA TRP A 201 -7.25 -9.10 -20.51
C TRP A 201 -7.23 -10.28 -19.56
N LEU A 202 -7.94 -11.35 -19.90
CA LEU A 202 -7.93 -12.58 -19.12
C LEU A 202 -6.52 -13.17 -19.05
N ASP A 203 -5.87 -13.34 -20.20
CA ASP A 203 -4.53 -13.91 -20.30
C ASP A 203 -3.51 -13.04 -19.53
N LEU A 204 -3.63 -11.70 -19.60
CA LEU A 204 -2.82 -10.76 -18.81
C LEU A 204 -3.02 -10.96 -17.31
N CYS A 205 -4.26 -10.93 -16.82
CA CYS A 205 -4.54 -11.03 -15.39
C CYS A 205 -4.15 -12.41 -14.84
N VAL A 206 -4.37 -13.48 -15.61
CA VAL A 206 -3.88 -14.82 -15.26
C VAL A 206 -2.35 -14.83 -15.21
N GLY A 207 -1.65 -14.20 -16.16
CA GLY A 207 -0.19 -14.13 -16.18
C GLY A 207 0.39 -13.31 -15.02
N LEU A 208 -0.28 -12.23 -14.62
CA LEU A 208 0.16 -11.31 -13.56
C LEU A 208 -0.28 -11.73 -12.15
N ARG A 209 -1.13 -12.77 -11.99
CA ARG A 209 -1.74 -13.10 -10.69
C ARG A 209 -0.76 -13.39 -9.56
N ASP A 210 0.48 -13.77 -9.86
CA ASP A 210 1.56 -13.99 -8.88
C ASP A 210 2.66 -12.92 -8.95
N HIS A 211 2.46 -11.86 -9.74
CA HIS A 211 3.36 -10.72 -9.78
C HIS A 211 3.38 -10.04 -8.41
N GLU A 212 4.57 -9.67 -7.94
CA GLU A 212 4.76 -9.08 -6.60
C GLU A 212 3.94 -7.81 -6.39
N ASP A 213 4.02 -6.85 -7.33
CA ASP A 213 3.31 -5.57 -7.21
C ASP A 213 1.89 -5.56 -7.82
N LEU A 214 1.65 -6.33 -8.89
CA LEU A 214 0.40 -6.28 -9.66
C LEU A 214 -0.54 -7.46 -9.40
N GLY A 215 -0.08 -8.47 -8.66
CA GLY A 215 -0.84 -9.70 -8.43
C GLY A 215 -2.14 -9.45 -7.69
N GLY A 216 -2.15 -8.52 -6.72
CA GLY A 216 -3.35 -8.14 -5.99
C GLY A 216 -4.45 -7.59 -6.91
N GLN A 217 -4.11 -6.61 -7.74
CA GLN A 217 -5.04 -5.99 -8.69
C GLN A 217 -5.47 -7.01 -9.76
N ALA A 218 -4.56 -7.83 -10.28
CA ALA A 218 -4.88 -8.86 -11.26
C ALA A 218 -5.87 -9.89 -10.70
N ARG A 219 -5.66 -10.37 -9.47
CA ARG A 219 -6.59 -11.27 -8.78
C ARG A 219 -7.92 -10.60 -8.49
N GLN A 220 -7.93 -9.33 -8.10
CA GLN A 220 -9.16 -8.57 -7.90
C GLN A 220 -9.99 -8.46 -9.20
N VAL A 221 -9.34 -8.27 -10.35
CA VAL A 221 -10.01 -8.30 -11.66
C VAL A 221 -10.61 -9.68 -11.94
N LEU A 222 -9.85 -10.75 -11.70
CA LEU A 222 -10.34 -12.12 -11.88
C LEU A 222 -11.49 -12.48 -10.93
N LYS A 223 -11.48 -11.98 -9.68
CA LYS A 223 -12.51 -12.19 -8.64
C LYS A 223 -13.89 -11.78 -9.08
N TYR A 224 -14.01 -10.70 -9.87
CA TYR A 224 -15.31 -10.19 -10.32
C TYR A 224 -15.61 -10.47 -11.81
N ALA A 225 -14.72 -11.15 -12.51
CA ALA A 225 -14.98 -11.67 -13.86
C ALA A 225 -15.84 -12.95 -13.79
N ASP A 226 -16.41 -13.35 -14.93
CA ASP A 226 -17.26 -14.55 -15.01
C ASP A 226 -16.46 -15.81 -14.65
N PRO A 227 -16.82 -16.55 -13.58
CA PRO A 227 -16.15 -17.79 -13.18
C PRO A 227 -16.11 -18.85 -14.28
N ALA A 228 -17.11 -18.86 -15.19
CA ALA A 228 -17.14 -19.79 -16.32
C ALA A 228 -16.03 -19.51 -17.34
N VAL A 229 -15.46 -18.30 -17.33
CA VAL A 229 -14.34 -17.88 -18.17
C VAL A 229 -13.02 -17.99 -17.42
N THR A 230 -12.96 -17.51 -16.17
CA THR A 230 -11.71 -17.48 -15.40
C THR A 230 -11.27 -18.85 -14.90
N GLY A 231 -12.18 -19.70 -14.43
CA GLY A 231 -11.86 -21.03 -13.89
C GLY A 231 -11.03 -21.89 -14.87
N PRO A 232 -11.52 -22.14 -16.10
CA PRO A 232 -10.77 -22.93 -17.08
C PRO A 232 -9.40 -22.33 -17.45
N ALA A 233 -9.27 -21.00 -17.47
CA ALA A 233 -8.00 -20.34 -17.78
C ALA A 233 -6.99 -20.50 -16.64
N LEU A 234 -7.45 -20.42 -15.39
CA LEU A 234 -6.63 -20.62 -14.20
C LEU A 234 -6.20 -22.09 -14.06
N ASP A 235 -7.11 -23.04 -14.28
CA ASP A 235 -6.80 -24.48 -14.31
C ASP A 235 -5.71 -24.80 -15.35
N ALA A 236 -5.85 -24.25 -16.57
CA ALA A 236 -4.86 -24.42 -17.62
C ALA A 236 -3.50 -23.83 -17.24
N ALA A 237 -3.48 -22.64 -16.61
CA ALA A 237 -2.26 -22.01 -16.15
C ALA A 237 -1.59 -22.78 -14.99
N GLY A 238 -2.38 -23.32 -14.06
CA GLY A 238 -1.89 -24.17 -12.96
C GLY A 238 -1.30 -25.49 -13.45
N ALA A 239 -1.94 -26.12 -14.44
CA ALA A 239 -1.41 -27.31 -15.10
C ALA A 239 -0.08 -27.03 -15.83
N ALA A 240 0.01 -25.90 -16.54
CA ALA A 240 1.24 -25.48 -17.21
C ALA A 240 2.38 -25.25 -16.20
N ARG A 241 2.11 -24.59 -15.08
CA ARG A 241 3.09 -24.38 -13.99
C ARG A 241 3.61 -25.70 -13.43
N SER A 242 2.72 -26.66 -13.19
CA SER A 242 3.08 -27.97 -12.63
C SER A 242 4.01 -28.81 -13.52
N THR A 243 4.11 -28.47 -14.82
CA THR A 243 4.99 -29.14 -15.78
C THR A 243 6.35 -28.46 -15.97
N GLN A 244 6.56 -27.29 -15.37
CA GLN A 244 7.88 -26.64 -15.41
C GLN A 244 8.85 -27.38 -14.46
N PRO A 245 10.02 -27.82 -14.97
CA PRO A 245 11.01 -28.48 -14.14
C PRO A 245 11.51 -27.49 -13.07
N ARG A 246 11.26 -27.82 -11.81
CA ARG A 246 11.85 -27.09 -10.68
C ARG A 246 13.38 -27.09 -10.85
N PRO A 247 14.06 -25.94 -10.80
CA PRO A 247 15.50 -25.88 -10.93
C PRO A 247 16.14 -26.79 -9.87
N VAL A 248 17.04 -27.68 -10.31
CA VAL A 248 17.79 -28.57 -9.43
C VAL A 248 18.69 -27.70 -8.54
N ARG A 249 18.40 -27.69 -7.25
CA ARG A 249 19.04 -26.81 -6.27
C ARG A 249 20.39 -27.36 -5.84
N ARG A 250 21.37 -26.45 -5.72
CA ARG A 250 22.62 -26.74 -5.00
C ARG A 250 22.33 -26.68 -3.51
N GLN A 251 22.85 -27.64 -2.75
CA GLN A 251 22.99 -27.53 -1.30
C GLN A 251 24.13 -26.56 -1.00
N TRP A 252 23.85 -25.47 -0.28
CA TRP A 252 24.82 -24.42 0.02
C TRP A 252 25.55 -24.67 1.36
N TRP A 253 24.95 -25.42 2.29
CA TRP A 253 25.55 -25.75 3.59
C TRP A 253 25.27 -27.19 4.06
N GLN A 254 26.08 -27.67 5.00
CA GLN A 254 25.92 -28.96 5.67
C GLN A 254 24.99 -28.83 6.87
N ALA A 255 24.21 -29.87 7.18
CA ALA A 255 23.32 -29.86 8.34
C ALA A 255 24.08 -29.60 9.65
N GLY A 256 23.65 -28.60 10.41
CA GLY A 256 24.21 -28.19 11.70
C GLY A 256 25.22 -27.04 11.62
N ASP A 257 25.63 -26.61 10.43
CA ASP A 257 26.55 -25.49 10.23
C ASP A 257 25.95 -24.15 10.70
N LEU A 258 24.70 -23.88 10.33
CA LEU A 258 24.04 -22.60 10.64
C LEU A 258 23.79 -22.47 12.14
N VAL A 259 23.34 -23.54 12.80
CA VAL A 259 23.11 -23.55 14.26
C VAL A 259 24.43 -23.31 15.01
N ALA A 260 25.52 -23.98 14.61
CA ALA A 260 26.82 -23.80 15.23
C ALA A 260 27.35 -22.38 15.04
N ARG A 261 27.24 -21.81 13.83
CA ARG A 261 27.63 -20.43 13.54
C ARG A 261 26.80 -19.41 14.33
N TYR A 262 25.49 -19.61 14.40
CA TYR A 262 24.60 -18.76 15.18
C TYR A 262 24.96 -18.81 16.67
N ALA A 263 25.22 -19.99 17.23
CA ALA A 263 25.67 -20.16 18.61
C ALA A 263 27.00 -19.42 18.90
N ASN A 264 27.88 -19.35 17.90
CA ASN A 264 29.19 -18.69 17.97
C ASN A 264 29.13 -17.17 17.67
N GLY A 265 27.94 -16.59 17.49
CA GLY A 265 27.75 -15.15 17.35
C GLY A 265 27.59 -14.64 15.92
N ASP A 266 27.61 -15.51 14.90
CA ASP A 266 27.34 -15.10 13.51
C ASP A 266 25.83 -14.99 13.26
N HIS A 267 25.19 -14.03 13.92
CA HIS A 267 23.75 -13.88 13.92
C HIS A 267 23.21 -13.39 12.57
N GLN A 268 23.72 -12.24 12.11
CA GLN A 268 23.29 -11.63 10.85
C GLN A 268 23.75 -12.44 9.62
N GLY A 269 24.95 -13.05 9.66
CA GLY A 269 25.45 -13.85 8.55
C GLY A 269 24.61 -15.10 8.31
N VAL A 270 24.17 -15.77 9.39
CA VAL A 270 23.27 -16.93 9.31
C VAL A 270 21.90 -16.54 8.75
N TRP A 271 21.28 -15.45 9.21
CA TRP A 271 19.98 -15.02 8.67
C TRP A 271 20.06 -14.54 7.23
N ARG A 272 21.15 -13.85 6.85
CA ARG A 272 21.39 -13.48 5.44
C ARG A 272 21.46 -14.71 4.54
N GLU A 273 22.13 -15.76 5.01
CA GLU A 273 22.24 -17.03 4.26
C GLU A 273 20.90 -17.78 4.20
N LEU A 274 20.15 -17.86 5.31
CA LEU A 274 18.78 -18.39 5.32
C LEU A 274 17.83 -17.64 4.37
N GLY A 275 17.96 -16.30 4.29
CA GLY A 275 17.19 -15.45 3.38
C GLY A 275 17.46 -15.72 1.90
N THR A 276 18.59 -16.35 1.54
CA THR A 276 18.86 -16.76 0.16
C THR A 276 18.12 -18.04 -0.26
N VAL A 277 17.53 -18.76 0.70
CA VAL A 277 16.82 -20.01 0.42
C VAL A 277 15.32 -19.75 0.27
N GLU A 278 14.88 -19.70 -0.99
CA GLU A 278 13.48 -19.49 -1.35
C GLU A 278 12.53 -20.57 -0.81
N HIS A 279 13.01 -21.82 -0.66
CA HIS A 279 12.17 -22.92 -0.18
C HIS A 279 12.98 -23.91 0.66
N LEU A 280 12.57 -24.09 1.91
CA LEU A 280 13.20 -24.99 2.86
C LEU A 280 12.65 -26.41 2.73
N ASP A 281 13.54 -27.39 2.57
CA ASP A 281 13.19 -28.82 2.65
C ASP A 281 13.50 -29.41 4.03
N GLY A 282 13.11 -30.67 4.30
CA GLY A 282 13.12 -31.28 5.63
C GLY A 282 14.34 -30.94 6.52
N PRO A 283 15.58 -31.30 6.14
CA PRO A 283 16.76 -30.97 6.94
C PRO A 283 17.04 -29.47 7.06
N GLN A 284 16.88 -28.70 5.97
CA GLN A 284 17.11 -27.26 5.97
C GLN A 284 16.11 -26.54 6.87
N ARG A 285 14.84 -26.96 6.82
CA ARG A 285 13.75 -26.43 7.63
C ARG A 285 13.97 -26.71 9.11
N ALA A 286 14.35 -27.95 9.46
CA ALA A 286 14.64 -28.31 10.85
C ALA A 286 15.83 -27.52 11.42
N GLU A 287 16.82 -27.19 10.60
CA GLU A 287 17.94 -26.33 10.99
C GLU A 287 17.51 -24.87 11.13
N ALA A 288 16.73 -24.34 10.17
CA ALA A 288 16.16 -22.99 10.23
C ALA A 288 15.25 -22.80 11.45
N GLU A 289 14.45 -23.81 11.82
CA GLU A 289 13.61 -23.80 13.02
C GLU A 289 14.44 -23.71 14.31
N GLN A 290 15.59 -24.38 14.37
CA GLN A 290 16.50 -24.28 15.51
C GLN A 290 17.14 -22.89 15.62
N VAL A 291 17.62 -22.33 14.49
CA VAL A 291 18.13 -20.95 14.44
C VAL A 291 17.04 -19.95 14.85
N ALA A 292 15.82 -20.12 14.34
CA ALA A 292 14.68 -19.28 14.68
C ALA A 292 14.35 -19.36 16.18
N ALA A 293 14.36 -20.56 16.78
CA ALA A 293 14.14 -20.72 18.21
C ALA A 293 15.22 -20.01 19.05
N MET A 294 16.51 -20.17 18.69
CA MET A 294 17.61 -19.48 19.37
C MET A 294 17.51 -17.96 19.25
N THR A 295 17.05 -17.47 18.09
CA THR A 295 16.82 -16.05 17.83
C THR A 295 15.69 -15.51 18.70
N MET A 296 14.56 -16.21 18.74
CA MET A 296 13.37 -15.74 19.47
C MET A 296 13.53 -15.81 20.99
N GLU A 297 14.40 -16.69 21.52
CA GLU A 297 14.78 -16.66 22.94
C GLU A 297 15.56 -15.38 23.30
N ARG A 298 16.43 -14.91 22.40
CA ARG A 298 17.14 -13.63 22.56
C ARG A 298 16.19 -12.45 22.42
N VAL A 299 15.28 -12.49 21.45
CA VAL A 299 14.21 -11.49 21.29
C VAL A 299 13.36 -11.40 22.56
N ARG A 300 12.90 -12.52 23.12
CA ARG A 300 12.12 -12.54 24.37
C ARG A 300 12.86 -11.86 25.53
N ARG A 301 14.16 -12.16 25.69
CA ARG A 301 15.00 -11.52 26.71
C ARG A 301 15.16 -10.02 26.48
N ASN A 302 15.43 -9.62 25.25
CA ASN A 302 15.56 -8.22 24.87
C ASN A 302 14.25 -7.47 25.09
N ALA A 303 13.11 -8.06 24.72
CA ALA A 303 11.79 -7.49 24.92
C ALA A 303 11.52 -7.26 26.41
N HIS A 304 11.76 -8.28 27.25
CA HIS A 304 11.59 -8.17 28.69
C HIS A 304 12.47 -7.05 29.29
N ASN A 305 13.75 -7.00 28.92
CA ASN A 305 14.69 -5.99 29.41
C ASN A 305 14.30 -4.58 28.95
N LEU A 306 13.92 -4.43 27.68
CA LEU A 306 13.49 -3.17 27.11
C LEU A 306 12.20 -2.68 27.76
N THR A 307 11.17 -3.51 27.85
CA THR A 307 9.89 -3.18 28.50
C THR A 307 10.11 -2.76 29.94
N ALA A 308 10.90 -3.51 30.72
CA ALA A 308 11.22 -3.15 32.10
C ALA A 308 11.93 -1.79 32.20
N ALA A 309 12.86 -1.51 31.29
CA ALA A 309 13.57 -0.23 31.23
C ALA A 309 12.64 0.94 30.84
N LEU A 310 11.75 0.73 29.86
CA LEU A 310 10.75 1.72 29.45
C LEU A 310 9.79 2.04 30.60
N ILE A 311 9.25 1.03 31.28
CA ILE A 311 8.39 1.18 32.46
C ILE A 311 9.11 1.95 33.57
N ALA A 312 10.37 1.62 33.85
CA ALA A 312 11.18 2.32 34.84
C ALA A 312 11.40 3.80 34.49
N ARG A 313 11.24 4.19 33.21
CA ARG A 313 11.29 5.58 32.73
C ARG A 313 9.92 6.21 32.50
N GLY A 314 8.86 5.55 32.95
CA GLY A 314 7.49 6.07 32.93
C GLY A 314 6.72 5.77 31.64
N TRP A 315 7.19 4.86 30.80
CA TRP A 315 6.38 4.37 29.68
C TRP A 315 5.12 3.65 30.23
N PRO A 316 3.91 4.06 29.84
CA PRO A 316 2.69 3.64 30.53
C PRO A 316 2.11 2.37 29.93
N VAL A 317 2.89 1.29 30.02
CA VAL A 317 2.44 -0.08 29.83
C VAL A 317 2.75 -0.88 31.09
N THR A 318 2.07 -1.99 31.29
CA THR A 318 2.51 -2.99 32.27
C THR A 318 3.28 -4.11 31.57
N LEU A 319 4.11 -4.84 32.32
CA LEU A 319 4.84 -5.97 31.77
C LEU A 319 3.89 -7.06 31.24
N ASP A 320 2.79 -7.32 31.96
CA ASP A 320 1.80 -8.33 31.59
C ASP A 320 1.00 -7.93 30.34
N GLN A 321 0.76 -6.64 30.12
CA GLN A 321 0.15 -6.13 28.88
C GLN A 321 1.13 -6.22 27.71
N ALA A 322 2.37 -5.77 27.90
CA ALA A 322 3.33 -5.67 26.82
C ALA A 322 3.92 -7.03 26.42
N LEU A 323 4.01 -7.98 27.35
CA LEU A 323 4.63 -9.29 27.16
C LEU A 323 3.83 -10.39 27.89
N PRO A 324 2.57 -10.65 27.49
CA PRO A 324 1.73 -11.67 28.12
C PRO A 324 2.32 -13.09 27.99
N GLY A 325 3.26 -13.28 27.05
CA GLY A 325 3.83 -14.57 26.70
C GLY A 325 3.04 -15.28 25.60
N PRO A 326 3.46 -16.50 25.23
CA PRO A 326 2.80 -17.27 24.17
C PRO A 326 1.40 -17.74 24.59
N ALA A 327 0.48 -17.73 23.63
CA ALA A 327 -0.86 -18.28 23.81
C ALA A 327 -0.81 -19.80 24.05
N SER A 328 -1.72 -20.31 24.88
CA SER A 328 -1.74 -21.73 25.27
C SER A 328 -2.10 -22.69 24.14
N ASP A 329 -2.74 -22.19 23.09
CA ASP A 329 -3.27 -22.91 21.93
C ASP A 329 -2.48 -22.63 20.64
N VAL A 330 -1.27 -22.07 20.76
CA VAL A 330 -0.42 -21.69 19.61
C VAL A 330 -0.15 -22.86 18.66
N GLU A 331 0.06 -24.07 19.17
CA GLU A 331 0.32 -25.26 18.33
C GLU A 331 -0.94 -25.75 17.60
N GLU A 332 -2.13 -25.45 18.12
CA GLU A 332 -3.37 -25.75 17.42
C GLU A 332 -3.58 -24.77 16.26
N HIS A 333 -3.41 -23.47 16.53
CA HIS A 333 -3.49 -22.44 15.50
C HIS A 333 -2.43 -22.61 14.40
N LEU A 334 -1.18 -22.95 14.75
CA LEU A 334 -0.14 -23.21 13.76
C LEU A 334 -0.47 -24.38 12.83
N ARG A 335 -1.02 -25.47 13.39
CA ARG A 335 -1.47 -26.62 12.57
C ARG A 335 -2.65 -26.25 11.69
N HIS A 336 -3.59 -25.45 12.20
CA HIS A 336 -4.73 -25.01 11.41
C HIS A 336 -4.29 -24.07 10.28
N LEU A 337 -3.37 -23.15 10.56
CA LEU A 337 -2.77 -22.27 9.57
C LEU A 337 -2.04 -23.06 8.47
N GLU A 338 -1.31 -24.12 8.83
CA GLU A 338 -0.69 -25.03 7.86
C GLU A 338 -1.73 -25.75 6.99
N GLN A 339 -2.85 -26.20 7.57
CA GLN A 339 -3.94 -26.82 6.81
C GLN A 339 -4.57 -25.85 5.80
N ILE A 340 -4.72 -24.58 6.18
CA ILE A 340 -5.30 -23.53 5.33
C ILE A 340 -4.34 -23.16 4.20
N THR A 341 -3.08 -22.91 4.53
CA THR A 341 -2.09 -22.37 3.59
C THR A 341 -1.37 -23.46 2.76
N GLY A 342 -1.50 -24.73 3.17
CA GLY A 342 -0.86 -25.88 2.52
C GLY A 342 0.64 -26.01 2.82
N THR A 343 1.22 -25.10 3.60
CA THR A 343 2.61 -25.16 4.04
C THR A 343 2.73 -24.73 5.50
N PRO A 344 3.69 -25.26 6.26
CA PRO A 344 3.97 -24.75 7.59
C PRO A 344 4.28 -23.25 7.60
N ALA A 345 3.94 -22.56 8.69
CA ALA A 345 4.35 -21.18 8.89
C ALA A 345 5.89 -21.01 8.79
N PRO A 346 6.38 -19.84 8.33
CA PRO A 346 7.80 -19.54 8.27
C PRO A 346 8.47 -19.75 9.64
N PRO A 347 9.64 -20.41 9.70
CA PRO A 347 10.36 -20.67 10.94
C PRO A 347 10.47 -19.47 11.89
N ALA A 348 10.76 -18.26 11.37
CA ALA A 348 10.87 -17.05 12.19
C ALA A 348 9.56 -16.71 12.92
N LEU A 349 8.42 -16.67 12.21
CA LEU A 349 7.10 -16.38 12.80
C LEU A 349 6.63 -17.49 13.73
N ALA A 350 6.79 -18.76 13.33
CA ALA A 350 6.40 -19.89 14.16
C ALA A 350 7.18 -19.90 15.48
N ALA A 351 8.48 -19.64 15.45
CA ALA A 351 9.29 -19.50 16.65
C ALA A 351 8.88 -18.28 17.50
N TYR A 352 8.52 -17.16 16.85
CA TYR A 352 8.06 -15.97 17.55
C TYR A 352 6.80 -16.26 18.36
N TRP A 353 5.75 -16.84 17.76
CA TRP A 353 4.52 -17.13 18.49
C TRP A 353 4.70 -18.18 19.59
N ARG A 354 5.60 -19.15 19.39
CA ARG A 354 5.91 -20.19 20.40
C ARG A 354 6.69 -19.66 21.59
N ILE A 355 7.64 -18.77 21.35
CA ILE A 355 8.63 -18.36 22.36
C ILE A 355 8.31 -16.98 22.91
N VAL A 356 8.00 -16.01 22.07
CA VAL A 356 7.71 -14.63 22.48
C VAL A 356 6.21 -14.47 22.78
N GLY A 357 5.35 -14.86 21.83
CA GLY A 357 3.91 -14.68 21.88
C GLY A 357 3.49 -13.33 21.33
N THR A 358 3.51 -12.31 22.18
CA THR A 358 3.15 -10.92 21.86
C THR A 358 4.23 -9.97 22.38
N ILE A 359 4.48 -8.90 21.63
CA ILE A 359 5.12 -7.68 22.10
C ILE A 359 4.12 -6.55 21.81
N ASP A 360 3.68 -5.81 22.82
CA ASP A 360 2.82 -4.64 22.62
C ASP A 360 3.33 -3.47 23.47
N LEU A 361 4.15 -2.61 22.85
CA LEU A 361 4.61 -1.38 23.49
C LEU A 361 3.66 -0.21 23.25
N VAL A 362 2.51 -0.40 22.61
CA VAL A 362 1.54 0.67 22.35
C VAL A 362 0.77 0.96 23.64
N PRO A 363 0.85 2.16 24.23
CA PRO A 363 0.20 2.44 25.50
C PRO A 363 -1.30 2.71 25.33
N ARG A 364 -2.10 1.67 25.07
CA ARG A 364 -3.55 1.78 24.92
C ARG A 364 -4.28 0.61 25.60
N ASP A 365 -5.41 0.91 26.22
CA ASP A 365 -6.28 -0.11 26.85
C ASP A 365 -7.10 -0.88 25.81
N ALA A 366 -7.42 -0.23 24.69
CA ALA A 366 -8.11 -0.80 23.54
C ALA A 366 -7.77 0.02 22.28
N TRP A 367 -7.99 -0.57 21.10
CA TRP A 367 -7.72 0.06 19.81
C TRP A 367 -8.39 1.43 19.60
N ASN A 368 -9.53 1.67 20.25
CA ASN A 368 -10.29 2.94 20.16
C ASN A 368 -10.18 3.80 21.44
N ALA A 369 -9.31 3.43 22.37
CA ALA A 369 -9.11 4.19 23.60
C ALA A 369 -8.13 5.34 23.36
N PRO A 370 -8.36 6.52 23.96
CA PRO A 370 -7.38 7.59 23.93
C PRO A 370 -6.12 7.17 24.69
N PHE A 371 -4.97 7.71 24.29
CA PHE A 371 -3.72 7.50 25.01
C PHE A 371 -3.80 7.97 26.46
N PRO A 372 -3.11 7.28 27.40
CA PRO A 372 -2.97 7.73 28.77
C PRO A 372 -2.44 9.17 28.84
N PRO A 373 -2.98 10.02 29.75
CA PRO A 373 -2.46 11.37 29.93
C PRO A 373 -0.96 11.37 30.22
N GLY A 374 -0.20 12.15 29.46
CA GLY A 374 1.26 12.25 29.63
C GLY A 374 2.08 11.34 28.71
N VAL A 375 1.45 10.43 27.95
CA VAL A 375 2.08 9.89 26.73
C VAL A 375 2.14 11.03 25.73
N PRO A 376 3.33 11.41 25.23
CA PRO A 376 3.41 12.25 24.06
C PRO A 376 2.72 11.47 22.94
N GLU A 377 1.54 11.89 22.50
CA GLU A 377 0.84 11.33 21.32
C GLU A 377 1.78 11.28 20.10
N GLN A 378 2.80 12.13 20.11
CA GLN A 378 3.87 12.20 19.12
C GLN A 378 4.93 11.08 19.22
N LEU A 379 4.93 10.26 20.27
CA LEU A 379 5.69 8.99 20.31
C LEU A 379 4.89 7.83 19.72
N ALA A 380 3.56 7.93 19.60
CA ALA A 380 2.79 6.91 18.89
C ALA A 380 3.11 6.89 17.39
N VAL A 381 3.36 8.06 16.79
CA VAL A 381 3.88 8.17 15.41
C VAL A 381 5.34 7.73 15.27
N ALA A 382 6.05 7.52 16.40
CA ALA A 382 7.38 6.92 16.41
C ALA A 382 7.36 5.39 16.26
N ASP A 383 6.16 4.83 16.07
CA ASP A 383 5.92 3.43 15.78
C ASP A 383 6.47 2.52 16.88
N PRO A 384 5.87 2.56 18.10
CA PRO A 384 6.25 1.64 19.17
C PRO A 384 6.06 0.19 18.70
N LEU A 385 7.01 -0.66 19.10
CA LEU A 385 7.06 -2.07 18.68
C LEU A 385 5.81 -2.80 19.16
N GLU A 386 5.08 -3.29 18.17
CA GLU A 386 3.94 -4.17 18.34
C GLU A 386 4.17 -5.37 17.41
N VAL A 387 3.94 -6.58 17.90
CA VAL A 387 3.80 -7.80 17.12
C VAL A 387 2.79 -8.70 17.84
N LEU A 388 1.69 -9.01 17.17
CA LEU A 388 0.55 -9.76 17.70
C LEU A 388 0.86 -11.25 17.87
N ASP A 389 0.23 -11.88 18.85
CA ASP A 389 0.14 -13.34 18.91
C ASP A 389 -0.76 -13.89 17.79
N LEU A 390 -0.64 -15.20 17.56
CA LEU A 390 -1.37 -15.88 16.50
C LEU A 390 -2.90 -15.86 16.71
N PRO A 391 -3.46 -16.07 17.92
CA PRO A 391 -4.90 -15.94 18.12
C PRO A 391 -5.43 -14.53 17.82
N THR A 392 -4.70 -13.49 18.21
CA THR A 392 -5.10 -12.12 17.87
C THR A 392 -4.98 -11.87 16.37
N ALA A 393 -3.92 -12.35 15.70
CA ALA A 393 -3.78 -12.24 14.25
C ALA A 393 -4.80 -13.10 13.46
N TRP A 394 -5.55 -13.98 14.13
CA TRP A 394 -6.47 -14.92 13.48
C TRP A 394 -7.64 -14.24 12.75
N PHE A 395 -7.99 -13.00 13.11
CA PHE A 395 -9.02 -12.27 12.37
C PHE A 395 -8.67 -12.14 10.87
N SER A 396 -7.39 -12.02 10.50
CA SER A 396 -6.98 -11.97 9.09
C SER A 396 -7.24 -13.30 8.38
N VAL A 397 -7.15 -14.41 9.12
CA VAL A 397 -7.46 -15.75 8.61
C VAL A 397 -8.96 -15.89 8.38
N ASP A 398 -9.78 -15.50 9.36
CA ASP A 398 -11.23 -15.56 9.26
C ASP A 398 -11.74 -14.67 8.11
N GLU A 399 -11.25 -13.42 8.01
CA GLU A 399 -11.58 -12.50 6.91
C GLU A 399 -11.18 -13.09 5.55
N TRP A 400 -9.97 -13.62 5.43
CA TRP A 400 -9.52 -14.24 4.18
C TRP A 400 -10.35 -15.47 3.81
N GLN A 401 -10.71 -16.32 4.77
CA GLN A 401 -11.55 -17.50 4.52
C GLN A 401 -12.95 -17.11 4.07
N ASP A 402 -13.57 -16.14 4.74
CA ASP A 402 -14.89 -15.61 4.38
C ASP A 402 -14.87 -14.99 2.97
N GLU A 403 -13.81 -14.24 2.63
CA GLU A 403 -13.66 -13.64 1.31
C GLU A 403 -13.34 -14.64 0.20
N SER A 404 -12.73 -15.78 0.56
CA SER A 404 -12.20 -16.76 -0.41
C SER A 404 -13.08 -18.00 -0.57
N ALA A 405 -14.08 -18.21 0.29
CA ALA A 405 -14.88 -19.44 0.33
C ALA A 405 -15.51 -19.83 -1.02
N ASP A 406 -15.95 -18.82 -1.79
CA ASP A 406 -16.58 -19.01 -3.10
C ASP A 406 -15.63 -18.70 -4.28
N LEU A 407 -14.35 -18.42 -4.02
CA LEU A 407 -13.37 -18.06 -5.03
C LEU A 407 -12.58 -19.25 -5.54
N HIS A 408 -12.12 -19.15 -6.78
CA HIS A 408 -11.12 -20.07 -7.29
C HIS A 408 -9.81 -19.93 -6.48
N PRO A 409 -9.11 -21.02 -6.11
CA PRO A 409 -7.91 -20.95 -5.26
C PRO A 409 -6.81 -20.01 -5.79
N GLU A 410 -6.61 -19.98 -7.11
CA GLU A 410 -5.65 -19.08 -7.79
C GLU A 410 -6.10 -17.59 -7.80
N ILE A 411 -7.33 -17.27 -7.40
CA ILE A 411 -7.87 -15.91 -7.26
C ILE A 411 -7.79 -15.43 -5.80
N ALA A 412 -8.07 -16.31 -4.84
CA ALA A 412 -8.02 -16.00 -3.40
C ALA A 412 -6.70 -15.32 -3.01
N GLY A 413 -5.60 -15.66 -3.70
CA GLY A 413 -4.30 -15.07 -3.46
C GLY A 413 -3.67 -15.54 -2.15
N PRO A 414 -2.51 -14.99 -1.77
CA PRO A 414 -1.92 -15.28 -0.49
C PRO A 414 -2.82 -14.75 0.64
N LEU A 415 -2.85 -15.47 1.74
CA LEU A 415 -3.35 -14.97 3.01
C LEU A 415 -2.41 -13.86 3.48
N GLU A 416 -2.95 -12.66 3.62
CA GLU A 416 -2.24 -11.53 4.22
C GLU A 416 -2.50 -11.51 5.72
N LEU A 417 -1.55 -12.07 6.49
CA LEU A 417 -1.66 -12.16 7.93
C LEU A 417 -1.13 -10.88 8.57
N MET A 418 -2.00 -10.10 9.22
CA MET A 418 -1.57 -8.93 9.98
C MET A 418 -0.72 -9.37 11.18
N ILE A 419 0.47 -8.80 11.31
CA ILE A 419 1.37 -9.04 12.45
C ILE A 419 1.44 -7.84 13.39
N ALA A 420 1.11 -6.62 12.94
CA ALA A 420 1.05 -5.41 13.76
C ALA A 420 0.21 -4.33 13.08
N ALA A 421 -0.26 -3.33 13.82
CA ALA A 421 -0.69 -2.09 13.18
C ALA A 421 0.48 -1.34 12.58
N ASP A 422 0.17 -0.43 11.67
CA ASP A 422 1.10 0.58 11.23
C ASP A 422 1.18 1.75 12.21
N TYR A 423 2.17 2.62 11.98
CA TYR A 423 2.38 3.81 12.79
C TYR A 423 1.16 4.77 12.82
N LEU A 424 0.32 4.81 11.78
CA LEU A 424 -0.88 5.66 11.76
C LEU A 424 -1.93 5.10 12.70
N HIS A 425 -2.28 3.81 12.61
CA HIS A 425 -3.25 3.21 13.51
C HIS A 425 -2.76 3.18 14.95
N LYS A 426 -1.46 2.97 15.18
CA LYS A 426 -0.87 3.13 16.51
C LYS A 426 -1.08 4.55 17.03
N ALA A 427 -0.95 5.57 16.19
CA ALA A 427 -1.24 6.95 16.54
C ALA A 427 -2.74 7.33 16.53
N ASN A 428 -3.66 6.38 16.39
CA ASN A 428 -5.10 6.62 16.26
C ASN A 428 -5.45 7.55 15.07
N ILE A 429 -4.68 7.45 13.99
CA ILE A 429 -4.88 8.15 12.72
C ILE A 429 -5.38 7.13 11.69
N SER A 430 -6.47 7.45 11.00
CA SER A 430 -6.99 6.62 9.92
C SER A 430 -6.17 6.81 8.64
N GLY A 431 -5.89 5.73 7.89
CA GLY A 431 -5.47 5.83 6.49
C GLY A 431 -4.26 4.99 6.06
N GLY A 432 -3.68 4.14 6.90
CA GLY A 432 -2.61 3.23 6.50
C GLY A 432 -3.04 1.76 6.47
N ALA A 433 -2.23 0.90 5.84
CA ALA A 433 -2.42 -0.54 5.87
C ALA A 433 -1.58 -1.13 7.02
N PRO A 434 -2.08 -2.12 7.77
CA PRO A 434 -1.32 -2.72 8.85
C PRO A 434 -0.09 -3.46 8.34
N TYR A 435 0.90 -3.67 9.21
CA TYR A 435 2.07 -4.48 8.86
C TYR A 435 1.68 -5.96 8.80
N SER A 436 2.02 -6.58 7.67
CA SER A 436 1.52 -7.92 7.34
C SER A 436 2.62 -8.79 6.75
N VAL A 437 2.32 -10.09 6.66
CA VAL A 437 3.15 -11.09 5.98
C VAL A 437 2.24 -11.92 5.08
N TRP A 438 2.74 -12.30 3.91
CA TRP A 438 2.01 -13.17 3.00
C TRP A 438 2.28 -14.64 3.27
N LEU A 439 1.21 -15.44 3.29
CA LEU A 439 1.25 -16.89 3.41
C LEU A 439 0.52 -17.55 2.22
N PRO A 440 1.00 -18.69 1.70
CA PRO A 440 2.19 -19.43 2.16
C PRO A 440 3.49 -18.70 1.82
N TYR A 441 4.50 -18.84 2.69
CA TYR A 441 5.87 -18.39 2.44
C TYR A 441 6.83 -19.55 2.73
N THR A 442 7.63 -19.93 1.74
CA THR A 442 8.42 -21.17 1.79
C THR A 442 9.83 -21.02 2.36
N GLY A 443 10.29 -19.78 2.57
CA GLY A 443 11.59 -19.48 3.16
C GLY A 443 11.54 -19.44 4.70
N ALA A 444 12.65 -19.02 5.30
CA ALA A 444 12.81 -18.94 6.76
C ALA A 444 12.17 -17.69 7.40
N ASP A 445 12.29 -16.56 6.72
CA ASP A 445 12.07 -15.22 7.26
C ASP A 445 11.29 -14.36 6.25
N PRO A 446 9.96 -14.19 6.42
CA PRO A 446 9.15 -13.47 5.45
C PRO A 446 9.43 -11.97 5.49
N LEU A 447 9.16 -11.28 4.37
CA LEU A 447 9.15 -9.82 4.31
C LEU A 447 7.97 -9.28 5.11
N VAL A 448 8.20 -8.25 5.92
CA VAL A 448 7.15 -7.45 6.55
C VAL A 448 6.68 -6.41 5.54
N ARG A 449 5.43 -6.54 5.09
CA ARG A 449 4.81 -5.67 4.10
C ARG A 449 4.20 -4.43 4.74
N GLU A 450 3.99 -3.40 3.93
CA GLU A 450 3.46 -2.08 4.33
C GLU A 450 4.36 -1.31 5.33
N GLU A 451 5.50 -1.91 5.69
CA GLU A 451 6.58 -1.31 6.45
C GLU A 451 7.58 -0.66 5.48
N GLU A 452 7.98 0.57 5.76
CA GLU A 452 8.68 1.44 4.82
C GLU A 452 10.16 1.07 4.56
N HIS A 453 10.75 0.19 5.38
CA HIS A 453 12.15 -0.21 5.27
C HIS A 453 12.36 -1.52 4.51
N PHE A 454 11.28 -2.21 4.10
CA PHE A 454 11.34 -3.47 3.32
C PHE A 454 12.17 -4.55 4.02
N LEU A 455 11.91 -4.76 5.31
CA LEU A 455 12.69 -5.67 6.15
C LEU A 455 12.08 -7.06 6.21
N SER A 456 12.93 -8.08 6.32
CA SER A 456 12.47 -9.38 6.79
C SER A 456 11.99 -9.29 8.24
N PHE A 457 11.19 -10.24 8.70
CA PHE A 457 10.63 -10.21 10.06
C PHE A 457 11.73 -10.15 11.14
N THR A 458 12.85 -10.86 10.98
CA THR A 458 13.96 -10.73 11.95
C THR A 458 14.67 -9.38 11.89
N ASP A 459 14.86 -8.80 10.70
CA ASP A 459 15.47 -7.47 10.56
C ASP A 459 14.54 -6.35 11.02
N TYR A 460 13.22 -6.51 10.88
CA TYR A 460 12.21 -5.65 11.49
C TYR A 460 12.39 -5.61 13.01
N LEU A 461 12.53 -6.77 13.67
CA LEU A 461 12.78 -6.85 15.11
C LEU A 461 14.12 -6.20 15.47
N ARG A 462 15.22 -6.52 14.74
CA ARG A 462 16.54 -5.90 14.99
C ARG A 462 16.47 -4.38 14.92
N ARG A 463 15.81 -3.85 13.90
CA ARG A 463 15.60 -2.40 13.73
C ARG A 463 14.82 -1.82 14.89
N ALA A 464 13.72 -2.44 15.29
CA ALA A 464 12.92 -2.00 16.41
C ALA A 464 13.75 -1.95 17.71
N PHE A 465 14.53 -2.98 18.02
CA PHE A 465 15.41 -3.00 19.19
C PHE A 465 16.55 -1.98 19.10
N ALA A 466 17.15 -1.78 17.92
CA ALA A 466 18.13 -0.71 17.72
C ALA A 466 17.54 0.68 18.01
N GLY A 467 16.26 0.87 17.70
CA GLY A 467 15.45 2.04 18.05
C GLY A 467 14.87 2.03 19.47
N LYS A 468 15.32 1.14 20.37
CA LYS A 468 14.78 0.98 21.73
C LYS A 468 13.24 0.79 21.76
N GLY A 469 12.74 0.06 20.78
CA GLY A 469 11.31 -0.25 20.61
C GLY A 469 10.54 0.74 19.74
N PHE A 470 11.19 1.65 19.01
CA PHE A 470 10.53 2.64 18.15
C PHE A 470 11.14 2.62 16.75
N LEU A 471 10.39 2.18 15.74
CA LEU A 471 10.92 1.87 14.41
C LEU A 471 11.21 3.10 13.54
N ARG A 472 10.46 4.19 13.75
CA ARG A 472 10.48 5.39 12.89
C ARG A 472 11.30 6.54 13.48
N LEU A 473 12.25 6.25 14.37
CA LEU A 473 13.11 7.29 14.98
C LEU A 473 13.99 8.05 13.99
N ASP A 474 14.15 7.56 12.76
CA ASP A 474 14.83 8.23 11.66
C ASP A 474 13.91 9.18 10.86
N ARG A 475 12.61 9.21 11.15
CA ARG A 475 11.61 10.06 10.48
C ARG A 475 11.27 11.34 11.26
N GLN A 476 12.23 11.87 12.02
CA GLN A 476 12.01 13.03 12.90
C GLN A 476 11.58 14.29 12.12
N ASP A 477 12.06 14.45 10.89
CA ASP A 477 11.70 15.59 10.02
C ASP A 477 10.22 15.57 9.64
N GLU A 478 9.62 14.40 9.48
CA GLU A 478 8.16 14.25 9.26
C GLU A 478 7.39 14.68 10.51
N TRP A 479 7.88 14.35 11.70
CA TRP A 479 7.20 14.75 12.94
C TRP A 479 7.23 16.27 13.13
N LEU A 480 8.34 16.91 12.78
CA LEU A 480 8.44 18.38 12.73
C LEU A 480 7.46 18.97 11.72
N ALA A 481 7.27 18.31 10.57
CA ALA A 481 6.25 18.68 9.58
C ALA A 481 4.83 18.67 10.16
N HIS A 482 4.54 17.67 11.00
CA HIS A 482 3.25 17.47 11.64
C HIS A 482 3.09 18.26 12.95
N GLY A 483 3.95 19.24 13.21
CA GLY A 483 3.78 20.22 14.29
C GLY A 483 4.51 19.88 15.59
N LEU A 484 5.37 18.85 15.61
CA LEU A 484 6.28 18.65 16.74
C LEU A 484 7.31 19.77 16.77
N THR A 485 7.54 20.38 17.93
CA THR A 485 8.59 21.40 18.07
C THR A 485 9.96 20.74 18.21
N ARG A 486 11.02 21.43 17.79
CA ARG A 486 12.40 20.94 17.99
C ARG A 486 12.74 20.66 19.44
N ASP A 487 12.23 21.48 20.36
CA ASP A 487 12.44 21.30 21.79
C ASP A 487 11.74 20.04 22.32
N HIS A 488 10.52 19.75 21.85
CA HIS A 488 9.83 18.51 22.19
C HIS A 488 10.58 17.30 21.63
N LEU A 489 10.99 17.34 20.36
CA LEU A 489 11.79 16.28 19.75
C LEU A 489 13.11 16.03 20.50
N ALA A 490 13.81 17.08 20.91
CA ALA A 490 15.02 16.98 21.72
C ALA A 490 14.75 16.37 23.10
N GLY A 491 13.62 16.72 23.73
CA GLY A 491 13.18 16.10 24.98
C GLY A 491 12.88 14.60 24.83
N LEU A 492 12.17 14.22 23.76
CA LEU A 492 11.83 12.83 23.44
C LEU A 492 13.07 11.97 23.18
N THR A 493 13.94 12.44 22.28
CA THR A 493 15.19 11.76 21.96
C THR A 493 16.13 11.69 23.17
N GLY A 494 16.16 12.73 24.01
CA GLY A 494 16.88 12.70 25.28
C GLY A 494 16.32 11.68 26.27
N TRP A 495 15.00 11.57 26.38
CA TRP A 495 14.34 10.55 27.20
C TRP A 495 14.67 9.14 26.70
N LEU A 496 14.55 8.87 25.40
CA LEU A 496 14.93 7.59 24.79
C LEU A 496 16.41 7.28 24.96
N ALA A 497 17.29 8.27 24.75
CA ALA A 497 18.73 8.11 24.97
C ALA A 497 19.02 7.67 26.40
N SER A 498 18.24 8.14 27.37
CA SER A 498 18.39 7.75 28.77
C SER A 498 17.97 6.31 29.07
N VAL A 499 17.11 5.67 28.26
CA VAL A 499 16.65 4.28 28.47
C VAL A 499 17.81 3.32 28.24
N GLU A 500 18.39 2.81 29.32
CA GLU A 500 19.46 1.82 29.29
C GLU A 500 18.87 0.44 29.54
N TYR A 501 19.16 -0.51 28.66
CA TYR A 501 18.78 -1.91 28.84
C TYR A 501 19.87 -2.83 28.31
N GLU A 502 19.95 -4.03 28.88
CA GLU A 502 20.87 -5.05 28.39
C GLU A 502 20.31 -5.65 27.09
N HIS A 503 20.97 -5.34 25.97
CA HIS A 503 20.66 -5.87 24.66
C HIS A 503 21.62 -7.02 24.31
N THR A 504 21.05 -8.15 23.95
CA THR A 504 21.76 -9.30 23.39
C THR A 504 21.56 -9.32 21.88
N ASP A 505 22.64 -9.29 21.11
CA ASP A 505 22.59 -9.38 19.65
C ASP A 505 21.97 -10.72 19.19
N PHE A 506 21.24 -10.73 18.07
CA PHE A 506 20.47 -11.89 17.60
C PHE A 506 20.26 -11.92 16.09
#